data_AF-A0A3N0EHI8-F1
#
_entry.id   AF-A0A3N0EHI8-F1
#
_cell.length_a   1.000
_cell.length_b   1.000
_cell.length_c   1.000
_cell.angle_alpha   90.00
_cell.angle_beta   90.00
_cell.angle_gamma   90.00
#
_symmetry.space_group_name_H-M   'P 1'
#
loop_
_entity.id
_entity.type
_entity.pdbx_description
1 polymer ?
#
loop_
_entity_poly.entity_id
_entity_poly.type
_entity_poly.pdbx_seq_one_letter_code
_entity_poly.pdbx_strand_id
1 'polypeptide(L)'
;MDDKKIIDDRISTKLSDVNNLNVSEIRSHIIVTINQFEYYCSLILLSYFEPKKDKEYDFVKVLLNGSIIGFGGKVKLLRSLSIIDEDEFSRLMQLANIRNGFAHSLHFETLNEDNNMENGEITTKLQHSLEILSNKGEIELKNMKEWFEIFMEKSDYFLYWLPQVYEDYRINGEIRKVNKQDNYRIHK
;
A
#
# COMPACT_ATOMS: atom_id res chain seq x y z
N MET A 1 -22.23 -7.56 -27.14
CA MET A 1 -21.99 -6.44 -26.21
C MET A 1 -20.50 -6.42 -26.02
N ASP A 2 -19.83 -5.43 -26.61
CA ASP A 2 -18.37 -5.32 -26.50
C ASP A 2 -18.01 -4.88 -25.09
N ASP A 3 -17.20 -5.71 -24.42
CA ASP A 3 -16.59 -5.39 -23.13
C ASP A 3 -15.64 -4.21 -23.32
N LYS A 4 -16.14 -3.01 -23.03
CA LYS A 4 -15.29 -1.81 -22.94
C LYS A 4 -14.39 -1.97 -21.74
N LYS A 5 -13.16 -2.41 -22.00
CA LYS A 5 -12.05 -2.34 -21.06
C LYS A 5 -11.78 -0.86 -20.75
N ILE A 6 -12.16 -0.40 -19.57
CA ILE A 6 -11.79 0.92 -19.08
C ILE A 6 -10.30 0.85 -18.73
N ILE A 7 -9.47 1.50 -19.52
CA ILE A 7 -8.05 1.71 -19.23
C ILE A 7 -7.97 3.11 -18.62
N ASP A 8 -7.59 3.23 -17.35
CA ASP A 8 -7.31 4.52 -16.71
C ASP A 8 -5.86 4.91 -17.04
N ASP A 9 -5.71 5.78 -18.04
CA ASP A 9 -4.40 6.22 -18.58
C ASP A 9 -3.60 7.11 -17.60
N ARG A 10 -4.09 7.37 -16.38
CA ARG A 10 -3.41 8.28 -15.44
C ARG A 10 -2.39 7.60 -14.54
N ILE A 11 -2.34 6.28 -14.49
CA ILE A 11 -1.39 5.55 -13.64
C ILE A 11 -0.91 4.30 -14.38
N SER A 12 0.31 4.34 -14.91
CA SER A 12 0.94 3.10 -15.38
C SER A 12 1.32 2.22 -14.20
N THR A 13 0.90 0.96 -14.25
CA THR A 13 1.19 -0.08 -13.26
C THR A 13 2.34 -1.01 -13.69
N LYS A 14 3.06 -0.68 -14.77
CA LYS A 14 4.13 -1.54 -15.30
C LYS A 14 5.49 -1.20 -14.69
N LEU A 15 6.21 -2.22 -14.20
CA LEU A 15 7.61 -2.10 -13.72
C LEU A 15 8.56 -1.48 -14.75
N SER A 16 8.29 -1.63 -16.06
CA SER A 16 9.08 -1.03 -17.13
C SER A 16 9.12 0.50 -17.10
N ASP A 17 8.16 1.14 -16.42
CA ASP A 17 8.00 2.59 -16.40
C ASP A 17 8.65 3.23 -15.16
N VAL A 18 9.12 2.43 -14.19
CA VAL A 18 9.78 2.93 -12.97
C VAL A 18 11.04 3.74 -13.26
N ASN A 19 11.74 3.43 -14.36
CA ASN A 19 12.91 4.21 -14.80
C ASN A 19 12.53 5.61 -15.34
N ASN A 20 11.25 5.85 -15.64
CA ASN A 20 10.73 7.08 -16.24
C ASN A 20 9.84 7.90 -15.28
N LEU A 21 9.47 7.33 -14.12
CA LEU A 21 8.62 8.03 -13.14
C LEU A 21 9.44 9.04 -12.33
N ASN A 22 8.99 10.29 -12.30
CA ASN A 22 9.57 11.29 -11.42
C ASN A 22 9.12 11.05 -9.96
N VAL A 23 9.87 11.62 -9.01
CA VAL A 23 9.64 11.47 -7.56
C VAL A 23 8.21 11.81 -7.12
N SER A 24 7.56 12.78 -7.79
CA SER A 24 6.18 13.19 -7.48
C SER A 24 5.17 12.12 -7.89
N GLU A 25 5.38 11.46 -9.02
CA GLU A 25 4.52 10.39 -9.52
C GLU A 25 4.61 9.16 -8.60
N ILE A 26 5.82 8.78 -8.18
CA ILE A 26 6.03 7.69 -7.22
C ILE A 26 5.30 7.98 -5.90
N ARG A 27 5.48 9.18 -5.35
CA ARG A 27 4.79 9.60 -4.12
C ARG A 27 3.28 9.56 -4.28
N SER A 28 2.76 10.08 -5.38
CA SER A 28 1.33 10.11 -5.67
C SER A 28 0.76 8.71 -5.76
N HIS A 29 1.44 7.81 -6.47
CA HIS A 29 1.03 6.41 -6.59
C HIS A 29 0.91 5.74 -5.23
N ILE A 30 1.96 5.85 -4.40
CA ILE A 30 1.98 5.26 -3.06
C ILE A 30 0.85 5.80 -2.18
N ILE A 31 0.62 7.12 -2.22
CA ILE A 31 -0.45 7.77 -1.44
C ILE A 31 -1.82 7.27 -1.88
N VAL A 32 -2.09 7.24 -3.19
CA VAL A 32 -3.37 6.79 -3.74
C VAL A 32 -3.64 5.33 -3.38
N THR A 33 -2.63 4.46 -3.52
CA THR A 33 -2.74 3.04 -3.18
C THR A 33 -3.06 2.81 -1.70
N ILE A 34 -2.38 3.52 -0.78
CA ILE A 34 -2.69 3.43 0.66
C ILE A 34 -4.09 3.98 0.97
N ASN A 35 -4.51 5.07 0.33
CA ASN A 35 -5.87 5.61 0.53
C ASN A 35 -6.93 4.59 0.08
N GLN A 36 -6.67 3.82 -0.97
CA GLN A 36 -7.56 2.76 -1.41
C GLN A 36 -7.64 1.62 -0.37
N PHE A 37 -6.52 1.21 0.21
CA PHE A 37 -6.53 0.24 1.32
C PHE A 37 -7.30 0.76 2.52
N GLU A 38 -7.08 2.02 2.90
CA GLU A 38 -7.78 2.67 4.00
C GLU A 38 -9.30 2.72 3.78
N TYR A 39 -9.72 3.00 2.54
CA TYR A 39 -11.12 2.97 2.15
C TYR A 39 -11.73 1.57 2.34
N TYR A 40 -11.10 0.51 1.83
CA TYR A 40 -11.61 -0.85 2.04
C TYR A 40 -11.60 -1.27 3.51
N CYS A 41 -10.59 -0.91 4.29
CA CYS A 41 -10.60 -1.14 5.73
C CYS A 41 -11.81 -0.47 6.39
N SER A 42 -12.17 0.73 5.95
CA SER A 42 -13.35 1.46 6.44
C SER A 42 -14.64 0.75 6.06
N LEU A 43 -14.76 0.26 4.83
CA LEU A 43 -15.92 -0.49 4.38
C LEU A 43 -16.08 -1.80 5.15
N ILE A 44 -15.00 -2.54 5.36
CA ILE A 44 -15.03 -3.79 6.14
C ILE A 44 -15.49 -3.51 7.58
N LEU A 45 -14.96 -2.46 8.22
CA LEU A 45 -15.37 -2.07 9.58
C LEU A 45 -16.82 -1.60 9.64
N LEU A 46 -17.26 -0.81 8.65
CA LEU A 46 -18.66 -0.37 8.55
C LEU A 46 -19.59 -1.59 8.53
N SER A 47 -19.28 -2.56 7.69
CA SER A 47 -20.10 -3.75 7.56
C SER A 47 -20.04 -4.62 8.81
N TYR A 48 -18.86 -4.80 9.42
CA TYR A 48 -18.70 -5.55 10.67
C TYR A 48 -19.55 -5.00 11.81
N PHE A 49 -19.52 -3.68 12.01
CA PHE A 49 -20.24 -3.04 13.11
C PHE A 49 -21.73 -2.86 12.85
N GLU A 50 -22.15 -2.95 11.59
CA GLU A 50 -23.54 -2.84 11.14
C GLU A 50 -24.33 -1.76 11.89
N PRO A 51 -23.87 -0.49 11.85
CA PRO A 51 -24.56 0.57 12.55
C PRO A 51 -25.98 0.70 12.01
N LYS A 52 -26.92 1.11 12.88
CA LYS A 52 -28.29 1.40 12.46
C LYS A 52 -28.29 2.36 11.26
N LYS A 53 -29.24 2.18 10.36
CA LYS A 53 -29.34 2.95 9.09
C LYS A 53 -29.29 4.47 9.28
N ASP A 54 -29.83 4.99 10.38
CA ASP A 54 -29.82 6.42 10.72
C ASP A 54 -28.45 6.93 11.24
N LYS A 55 -27.53 6.02 11.57
CA LYS A 55 -26.17 6.29 12.08
C LYS A 55 -25.06 5.86 11.13
N GLU A 56 -25.38 5.08 10.11
CA GLU A 56 -24.41 4.55 9.14
C GLU A 56 -23.55 5.64 8.51
N TYR A 57 -24.18 6.71 8.01
CA TYR A 57 -23.45 7.83 7.39
C TYR A 57 -22.52 8.56 8.37
N ASP A 58 -22.94 8.75 9.62
CA ASP A 58 -22.11 9.39 10.63
C ASP A 58 -20.95 8.49 11.06
N PHE A 59 -21.18 7.17 11.12
CA PHE A 59 -20.11 6.20 11.39
C PHE A 59 -19.08 6.18 10.26
N VAL A 60 -19.50 6.23 8.99
CA VAL A 60 -18.60 6.35 7.84
C VAL A 60 -17.73 7.61 7.93
N LYS A 61 -18.28 8.77 8.31
CA LYS A 61 -17.48 10.00 8.49
C LYS A 61 -16.41 9.82 9.56
N VAL A 62 -16.73 9.14 10.65
CA VAL A 62 -15.76 8.82 11.71
C VAL A 62 -14.64 7.96 11.16
N LEU A 63 -14.98 6.89 10.42
CA LEU A 63 -13.98 5.99 9.83
C LEU A 63 -13.11 6.71 8.80
N LEU A 64 -13.68 7.56 7.93
CA LEU A 64 -12.92 8.29 6.91
C LEU A 64 -12.10 9.46 7.47
N ASN A 65 -12.33 9.86 8.73
CA ASN A 65 -11.57 10.93 9.35
C ASN A 65 -10.26 10.40 9.96
N GLY A 66 -9.16 10.61 9.23
CA GLY A 66 -7.81 10.18 9.65
C GLY A 66 -7.31 10.79 10.96
N SER A 67 -7.88 11.90 11.43
CA SER A 67 -7.57 12.48 12.76
C SER A 67 -8.22 11.73 13.92
N ILE A 68 -9.30 11.00 13.65
CA ILE A 68 -9.98 10.15 14.63
C ILE A 68 -9.39 8.75 14.58
N ILE A 69 -9.37 8.14 13.39
CA ILE A 69 -8.77 6.84 13.16
C ILE A 69 -8.05 6.83 11.82
N GLY A 70 -6.72 6.86 11.84
CA GLY A 70 -5.91 6.71 10.62
C GLY A 70 -5.80 5.26 10.15
N PHE A 71 -5.22 5.05 8.97
CA PHE A 71 -4.99 3.74 8.35
C PHE A 71 -4.45 2.68 9.33
N GLY A 72 -3.34 2.97 10.04
CA GLY A 72 -2.75 2.02 10.99
C GLY A 72 -3.68 1.67 12.16
N GLY A 73 -4.57 2.58 12.58
CA GLY A 73 -5.58 2.31 13.59
C GLY A 73 -6.64 1.33 13.08
N LYS A 74 -7.10 1.52 11.83
CA LYS A 74 -8.05 0.61 11.19
C LYS A 74 -7.46 -0.80 11.02
N VAL A 75 -6.21 -0.91 10.56
CA VAL A 75 -5.51 -2.19 10.41
C VAL A 75 -5.38 -2.92 11.76
N LYS A 76 -5.11 -2.20 12.85
CA LYS A 76 -5.11 -2.78 14.21
C LYS A 76 -6.50 -3.26 14.64
N LEU A 77 -7.57 -2.52 14.32
CA LEU A 77 -8.93 -2.98 14.58
C LEU A 77 -9.24 -4.27 13.83
N LEU A 78 -8.92 -4.33 12.53
CA LEU A 78 -9.13 -5.53 11.72
C LEU A 78 -8.43 -6.76 12.33
N ARG A 79 -7.17 -6.61 12.76
CA ARG A 79 -6.43 -7.68 13.46
C ARG A 79 -7.10 -8.07 14.77
N SER A 80 -7.49 -7.08 15.58
CA SER A 80 -8.10 -7.31 16.90
C SER A 80 -9.45 -8.02 16.80
N LEU A 81 -10.19 -7.77 15.72
CA LEU A 81 -11.46 -8.41 15.39
C LEU A 81 -11.26 -9.77 14.68
N SER A 82 -10.02 -10.25 14.55
CA SER A 82 -9.69 -11.50 13.84
C SER A 82 -10.18 -11.55 12.39
N ILE A 83 -10.25 -10.39 11.74
CA ILE A 83 -10.62 -10.26 10.32
C ILE A 83 -9.40 -10.53 9.43
N ILE A 84 -8.24 -10.08 9.89
CA ILE A 84 -6.95 -10.31 9.26
C ILE A 84 -6.01 -11.01 10.24
N ASP A 85 -5.08 -11.79 9.71
CA ASP A 85 -4.07 -12.50 10.50
C ASP A 85 -2.82 -11.64 10.80
N GLU A 86 -1.85 -12.22 11.50
CA GLU A 86 -0.63 -11.49 11.87
C GLU A 86 0.29 -11.19 10.69
N ASP A 87 0.30 -12.06 9.68
CA ASP A 87 1.13 -11.90 8.50
C ASP A 87 0.56 -10.75 7.63
N GLU A 88 -0.76 -10.70 7.46
CA GLU A 88 -1.48 -9.62 6.78
C GLU A 88 -1.33 -8.29 7.49
N PHE A 89 -1.50 -8.27 8.83
CA PHE A 89 -1.26 -7.10 9.66
C PHE A 89 0.16 -6.56 9.47
N SER A 90 1.16 -7.42 9.59
CA SER A 90 2.58 -7.06 9.45
C SER A 90 2.87 -6.45 8.08
N ARG A 91 2.34 -7.05 7.01
CA ARG A 91 2.53 -6.57 5.63
C ARG A 91 1.83 -5.23 5.36
N LEU A 92 0.61 -5.02 5.85
CA LEU A 92 -0.09 -3.73 5.75
C LEU A 92 0.65 -2.62 6.52
N MET A 93 1.18 -2.94 7.70
CA MET A 93 2.00 -2.00 8.48
C MET A 93 3.34 -1.70 7.80
N GLN A 94 3.96 -2.66 7.12
CA GLN A 94 5.14 -2.42 6.29
C GLN A 94 4.83 -1.44 5.14
N LEU A 95 3.70 -1.62 4.44
CA LEU A 95 3.26 -0.70 3.39
C LEU A 95 3.00 0.71 3.92
N ALA A 96 2.41 0.83 5.12
CA ALA A 96 2.23 2.12 5.80
C ALA A 96 3.58 2.80 6.10
N ASN A 97 4.57 2.04 6.56
CA ASN A 97 5.91 2.56 6.84
C ASN A 97 6.61 3.03 5.57
N ILE A 98 6.50 2.28 4.47
CA ILE A 98 7.03 2.71 3.18
C ILE A 98 6.37 4.02 2.76
N ARG A 99 5.03 4.11 2.80
CA ARG A 99 4.31 5.36 2.50
C ARG A 99 4.79 6.54 3.35
N ASN A 100 4.99 6.33 4.64
CA ASN A 100 5.49 7.40 5.52
C ASN A 100 6.90 7.84 5.12
N GLY A 101 7.75 6.89 4.76
CA GLY A 101 9.06 7.19 4.22
C GLY A 101 8.97 8.05 2.96
N PHE A 102 8.11 7.71 1.99
CA PHE A 102 7.93 8.55 0.80
C PHE A 102 7.28 9.91 1.08
N ALA A 103 6.34 9.98 2.02
CA ALA A 103 5.54 11.19 2.30
C ALA A 103 6.27 12.21 3.18
N HIS A 104 7.14 11.77 4.10
CA HIS A 104 7.71 12.62 5.14
C HIS A 104 9.23 12.70 5.12
N SER A 105 9.91 11.83 4.37
CA SER A 105 11.37 11.84 4.34
C SER A 105 11.90 12.89 3.39
N LEU A 106 13.08 13.40 3.74
CA LEU A 106 13.87 14.23 2.88
C LEU A 106 14.34 13.41 1.67
N HIS A 107 14.29 14.05 0.51
CA HIS A 107 14.70 13.49 -0.77
C HIS A 107 16.06 14.07 -1.15
N PHE A 108 16.99 13.22 -1.56
CA PHE A 108 18.31 13.65 -2.00
C PHE A 108 18.75 12.83 -3.20
N GLU A 109 19.59 13.47 -4.00
CA GLU A 109 20.27 12.85 -5.12
C GLU A 109 21.72 12.56 -4.71
N THR A 110 22.11 11.31 -4.82
CA THR A 110 23.48 10.84 -4.57
C THR A 110 24.09 10.39 -5.88
N LEU A 111 25.29 10.90 -6.21
CA LEU A 111 26.09 10.42 -7.33
C LEU A 111 26.92 9.23 -6.86
N ASN A 112 26.67 8.06 -7.44
CA ASN A 112 27.47 6.87 -7.20
C ASN A 112 28.33 6.59 -8.43
N GLU A 113 29.63 6.42 -8.22
CA GLU A 113 30.56 5.98 -9.25
C GLU A 113 30.47 4.46 -9.37
N ASP A 114 29.94 3.97 -10.50
CA ASP A 114 29.93 2.56 -10.83
C ASP A 114 31.25 2.24 -11.55
N ASN A 115 32.21 1.68 -10.82
CA ASN A 115 33.48 1.25 -11.38
C ASN A 115 33.30 -0.10 -12.10
N ASN A 116 32.69 -0.07 -13.28
CA ASN A 116 32.70 -1.23 -14.17
C ASN A 116 34.13 -1.44 -14.71
N MET A 117 34.89 -2.29 -14.04
CA MET A 117 36.29 -2.62 -14.35
C MET A 117 36.50 -3.32 -15.71
N GLU A 118 35.45 -3.54 -16.51
CA GLU A 118 35.59 -4.24 -17.79
C GLU A 118 36.05 -3.33 -18.95
N ASN A 119 35.80 -2.01 -18.90
CA ASN A 119 36.15 -1.10 -20.02
C ASN A 119 36.91 0.18 -19.61
N GLY A 120 37.21 0.40 -18.33
CA GLY A 120 37.89 1.61 -17.86
C GLY A 120 37.06 2.90 -17.93
N GLU A 121 35.77 2.80 -18.26
CA GLU A 121 34.82 3.91 -18.20
C GLU A 121 34.21 4.03 -16.79
N ILE A 122 34.45 5.16 -16.13
CA ILE A 122 33.74 5.52 -14.89
C ILE A 122 32.33 5.93 -15.30
N THR A 123 31.33 5.12 -14.94
CA THR A 123 29.92 5.49 -15.16
C THR A 123 29.38 6.13 -13.89
N THR A 124 29.07 7.43 -13.93
CA THR A 124 28.43 8.12 -12.80
C THR A 124 26.92 7.88 -12.86
N LYS A 125 26.36 7.23 -11.86
CA LYS A 125 24.93 6.95 -11.76
C LYS A 125 24.28 7.87 -10.72
N LEU A 126 23.29 8.63 -11.15
CA LEU A 126 22.43 9.40 -10.25
C LEU A 126 21.48 8.44 -9.54
N GLN A 127 21.51 8.43 -8.21
CA GLN A 127 20.62 7.63 -7.38
C GLN A 127 19.76 8.54 -6.50
N HIS A 128 18.44 8.32 -6.55
CA HIS A 128 17.46 8.98 -5.70
C HIS A 128 17.30 8.20 -4.38
N SER A 129 17.49 8.88 -3.25
CA SER A 129 17.45 8.29 -1.91
C SER A 129 16.49 9.02 -0.98
N LEU A 130 15.90 8.29 -0.03
CA LEU A 130 15.12 8.80 1.09
C LEU A 130 15.89 8.60 2.39
N GLU A 131 16.00 9.64 3.21
CA GLU A 131 16.52 9.52 4.57
C GLU A 131 15.36 9.29 5.54
N ILE A 132 15.29 8.07 6.08
CA ILE A 132 14.22 7.65 6.99
C ILE A 132 14.77 7.52 8.41
N LEU A 133 13.93 7.80 9.41
CA LEU A 133 14.19 7.41 10.79
C LEU A 133 13.60 6.01 11.03
N SER A 134 14.44 5.03 11.32
CA SER A 134 14.02 3.68 11.61
C SER A 134 13.30 3.57 12.95
N ASN A 135 12.58 2.46 13.17
CA ASN A 135 11.92 2.20 14.45
C ASN A 135 12.89 2.03 15.63
N LYS A 136 14.20 1.93 15.37
CA LYS A 136 15.26 1.91 16.38
C LYS A 136 15.79 3.32 16.71
N GLY A 137 15.29 4.35 16.03
CA GLY A 137 15.79 5.72 16.14
C GLY A 137 17.08 5.95 15.33
N GLU A 138 17.40 5.07 14.37
CA GLU A 138 18.58 5.19 13.52
C GLU A 138 18.22 5.83 12.17
N ILE A 139 19.08 6.69 11.65
CA ILE A 139 18.91 7.27 10.31
C ILE A 139 19.36 6.24 9.27
N GLU A 140 18.48 5.90 8.34
CA GLU A 140 18.74 4.97 7.25
C GLU A 140 18.51 5.65 5.88
N LEU A 141 19.42 5.42 4.93
CA LEU A 141 19.20 5.80 3.53
C LEU A 141 18.56 4.65 2.78
N LYS A 142 17.44 4.93 2.09
CA LYS A 142 16.74 3.95 1.24
C LYS A 142 16.77 4.40 -0.20
N ASN A 143 17.18 3.50 -1.09
CA ASN A 143 17.06 3.69 -2.53
C ASN A 143 15.58 3.73 -2.91
N MET A 144 15.13 4.85 -3.51
CA MET A 144 13.72 5.04 -3.83
C MET A 144 13.17 4.02 -4.80
N LYS A 145 13.97 3.61 -5.80
CA LYS A 145 13.55 2.65 -6.81
C LYS A 145 13.29 1.28 -6.17
N GLU A 146 14.27 0.77 -5.42
CA GLU A 146 14.15 -0.53 -4.73
C GLU A 146 12.96 -0.54 -3.77
N TRP A 147 12.80 0.55 -3.01
CA TRP A 147 11.69 0.66 -2.06
C TRP A 147 10.33 0.79 -2.73
N PHE A 148 10.26 1.45 -3.88
CA PHE A 148 9.05 1.52 -4.68
C PHE A 148 8.71 0.16 -5.31
N GLU A 149 9.70 -0.57 -5.82
CA GLU A 149 9.52 -1.94 -6.33
C GLU A 149 8.98 -2.87 -5.24
N ILE A 150 9.54 -2.80 -4.03
CA ILE A 150 9.03 -3.53 -2.84
C ILE A 150 7.59 -3.14 -2.52
N PHE A 151 7.26 -1.85 -2.61
CA PHE A 151 5.89 -1.39 -2.39
C PHE A 151 4.93 -2.01 -3.39
N MET A 152 5.25 -1.92 -4.69
CA MET A 152 4.43 -2.44 -5.79
C MET A 152 4.17 -3.95 -5.63
N GLU A 153 5.24 -4.73 -5.43
CA GLU A 153 5.15 -6.18 -5.26
C GLU A 153 4.23 -6.56 -4.08
N LYS A 154 4.33 -5.82 -2.98
CA LYS A 154 3.54 -6.10 -1.77
C LYS A 154 2.11 -5.58 -1.87
N SER A 155 1.88 -4.47 -2.58
CA SER A 155 0.57 -3.82 -2.69
C SER A 155 -0.40 -4.58 -3.56
N ASP A 156 0.07 -5.25 -4.63
CA ASP A 156 -0.79 -5.95 -5.59
C ASP A 156 -1.71 -6.98 -4.91
N TYR A 157 -1.15 -7.71 -3.95
CA TYR A 157 -1.93 -8.66 -3.15
C TYR A 157 -3.12 -7.99 -2.44
N PHE A 158 -2.91 -6.85 -1.79
CA PHE A 158 -3.96 -6.16 -1.02
C PHE A 158 -4.93 -5.39 -1.92
N LEU A 159 -4.49 -4.92 -3.08
CA LEU A 159 -5.35 -4.32 -4.10
C LEU A 159 -6.39 -5.30 -4.61
N TYR A 160 -6.03 -6.59 -4.69
CA TYR A 160 -6.98 -7.65 -5.02
C TYR A 160 -7.78 -8.13 -3.79
N TRP A 161 -7.10 -8.39 -2.68
CA TRP A 161 -7.67 -9.13 -1.55
C TRP A 161 -8.64 -8.33 -0.68
N LEU A 162 -8.34 -7.06 -0.35
CA LEU A 162 -9.24 -6.24 0.48
C LEU A 162 -10.65 -6.05 -0.13
N PRO A 163 -10.80 -5.80 -1.45
CA PRO A 163 -12.11 -5.81 -2.09
C PRO A 163 -12.86 -7.13 -1.93
N GLN A 164 -12.18 -8.27 -2.06
CA GLN A 164 -12.82 -9.59 -1.93
C GLN A 164 -13.34 -9.82 -0.52
N VAL A 165 -12.54 -9.48 0.51
CA VAL A 165 -12.98 -9.56 1.91
C VAL A 165 -14.24 -8.73 2.15
N TYR A 166 -14.31 -7.53 1.59
CA TYR A 166 -15.50 -6.69 1.67
C TYR A 166 -16.72 -7.30 0.95
N GLU A 167 -16.53 -7.79 -0.28
CA GLU A 167 -17.61 -8.39 -1.07
C GLU A 167 -18.15 -9.69 -0.45
N ASP A 168 -17.26 -10.55 0.06
CA ASP A 168 -17.64 -11.76 0.78
C ASP A 168 -18.51 -11.45 2.00
N TYR A 169 -18.19 -10.38 2.73
CA TYR A 169 -19.03 -9.93 3.83
C TYR A 169 -20.40 -9.44 3.35
N ARG A 170 -20.42 -8.60 2.32
CA ARG A 170 -21.65 -8.03 1.77
C ARG A 170 -22.63 -9.11 1.30
N ILE A 171 -22.12 -10.20 0.74
CA ILE A 171 -22.94 -11.29 0.18
C ILE A 171 -23.37 -12.28 1.26
N ASN A 172 -22.46 -12.66 2.17
CA ASN A 172 -22.70 -13.75 3.10
C ASN A 172 -23.21 -13.30 4.48
N GLY A 173 -23.16 -12.00 4.79
CA GLY A 173 -23.55 -11.45 6.09
C GLY A 173 -22.59 -11.80 7.24
N GLU A 174 -21.44 -12.41 6.94
CA GLU A 174 -20.44 -12.82 7.92
C GLU A 174 -19.04 -12.54 7.38
N ILE A 175 -18.11 -12.07 8.24
CA ILE A 175 -16.70 -11.95 7.85
C ILE A 175 -16.16 -13.36 7.89
N ARG A 176 -16.02 -13.99 6.73
CA ARG A 176 -15.32 -15.27 6.64
C ARG A 176 -13.89 -15.04 7.11
N LYS A 177 -13.52 -15.69 8.21
CA LYS A 177 -12.13 -15.76 8.66
C LYS A 177 -11.32 -16.38 7.53
N VAL A 178 -10.42 -15.61 6.95
CA VAL A 178 -9.47 -16.13 5.96
C VAL A 178 -8.50 -17.04 6.73
N ASN A 179 -8.51 -18.33 6.44
CA ASN A 179 -7.50 -19.24 6.96
C ASN A 179 -6.29 -19.22 6.01
N LYS A 180 -5.08 -19.51 6.50
CA LYS A 180 -3.85 -19.57 5.68
C LYS A 180 -3.94 -20.47 4.42
N GLN A 181 -4.93 -21.37 4.38
CA GLN A 181 -5.21 -22.27 3.26
C GLN A 181 -6.00 -21.61 2.13
N ASP A 182 -6.68 -20.50 2.40
CA ASP A 182 -7.36 -19.65 1.41
C ASP A 182 -6.36 -18.74 0.67
N ASN A 183 -5.08 -19.13 0.61
CA ASN A 183 -4.02 -18.42 -0.07
C ASN A 183 -4.36 -18.28 -1.57
N TYR A 184 -4.92 -17.13 -1.95
CA TYR A 184 -5.33 -16.80 -3.33
C TYR A 184 -4.15 -16.62 -4.31
N ARG A 185 -2.94 -17.06 -3.97
CA ARG A 185 -1.75 -17.09 -4.84
C ARG A 185 -1.84 -18.12 -5.98
N ILE A 186 -3.00 -18.73 -6.23
CA ILE A 186 -3.21 -19.55 -7.43
C ILE A 186 -3.75 -18.67 -8.54
N HIS A 187 -2.89 -17.79 -9.07
CA HIS A 187 -3.03 -17.39 -10.47
C HIS A 187 -2.58 -18.59 -11.32
N LYS A 188 -3.55 -19.28 -11.92
CA LYS A 188 -3.32 -20.11 -13.10
C LYS A 188 -3.28 -19.24 -14.33
#